data_AF-A0A1F6RXN0-F1
#
_entry.id   AF-A0A1F6RXN0-F1
#
_cell.length_a   1.000
_cell.length_b   1.000
_cell.length_c   1.000
_cell.angle_alpha   90.00
_cell.angle_beta   90.00
_cell.angle_gamma   90.00
#
_symmetry.space_group_name_H-M   'P 1'
#
loop_
_entity.id
_entity.type
_entity.pdbx_description
1 polymer ?
#
loop_
_entity_poly.entity_id
_entity_poly.type
_entity_poly.pdbx_seq_one_letter_code
_entity_poly.pdbx_strand_id
1 'polypeptide(L)'
;MPGNIFKREKRGFTLIELMVAIFIASIILVAMVAVFVSMTNAHVKSRAIKTVAENAQFALNSIAKDVRMGKIETTYSDGTKQSRIIVARNTGVKVCYEIGADYLGLDETAGDCTVAGNLKKLVNLATGTGMVFNLTNSGFYSCPSSLDIAALACPSGGTSGKRRGWFEANLEILPQTAGTEMETEPIRIQTIVSSRDYGR
;
A
#
# COMPACT_ATOMS: atom_id res chain seq x y z
N MET A 1 2.39 87.27 -5.33
CA MET A 1 1.25 86.34 -5.26
C MET A 1 1.65 85.15 -4.42
N PRO A 2 1.09 84.91 -3.22
CA PRO A 2 1.33 83.66 -2.50
C PRO A 2 0.31 82.60 -2.93
N GLY A 3 0.81 81.44 -3.33
CA GLY A 3 0.00 80.28 -3.70
C GLY A 3 -0.54 79.56 -2.47
N ASN A 4 -1.83 79.22 -2.50
CA ASN A 4 -2.50 78.48 -1.44
C ASN A 4 -1.99 77.04 -1.38
N ILE A 5 -1.47 76.64 -0.22
CA ILE A 5 -1.09 75.26 0.09
C ILE A 5 -2.36 74.52 0.52
N PHE A 6 -2.87 73.62 -0.32
CA PHE A 6 -3.98 72.73 0.05
C PHE A 6 -3.56 71.81 1.21
N LYS A 7 -4.04 72.11 2.41
CA LYS A 7 -3.90 71.24 3.59
C LYS A 7 -4.81 70.02 3.39
N ARG A 8 -4.23 68.84 3.16
CA ARG A 8 -4.97 67.56 3.21
C ARG A 8 -5.36 67.28 4.66
N GLU A 9 -6.65 67.30 4.97
CA GLU A 9 -7.16 66.82 6.25
C GLU A 9 -6.95 65.31 6.36
N LYS A 10 -6.12 64.88 7.32
CA LYS A 10 -6.02 63.48 7.70
C LYS A 10 -7.23 63.12 8.57
N ARG A 11 -8.27 62.56 7.97
CA ARG A 11 -9.42 62.01 8.71
C ARG A 11 -8.95 60.77 9.47
N GLY A 12 -9.07 60.80 10.79
CA GLY A 12 -8.78 59.66 11.66
C GLY A 12 -9.92 58.65 11.65
N PHE A 13 -9.62 57.39 11.97
CA PHE A 13 -10.61 56.32 12.11
C PHE A 13 -11.53 56.60 13.30
N THR A 14 -12.82 56.33 13.11
CA THR A 14 -13.78 56.40 14.20
C THR A 14 -13.71 55.12 15.06
N LEU A 15 -14.05 55.21 16.35
CA LEU A 15 -14.04 54.06 17.25
C LEU A 15 -14.99 52.95 16.75
N ILE A 16 -16.14 53.32 16.20
CA ILE A 16 -17.12 52.38 15.65
C ILE A 16 -16.59 51.65 14.42
N GLU A 17 -15.81 52.32 13.56
CA GLU A 17 -15.19 51.74 12.37
C GLU A 17 -14.14 50.69 12.74
N LEU A 18 -13.38 50.93 13.82
CA LEU A 18 -12.47 49.94 14.40
C LEU A 18 -13.24 48.71 14.95
N MET A 19 -14.35 48.91 15.65
CA MET A 19 -15.13 47.79 16.20
C MET A 19 -15.73 46.91 15.09
N VAL A 20 -16.28 47.53 14.04
CA VAL A 20 -16.83 46.80 12.89
C VAL A 20 -15.71 46.08 12.12
N ALA A 21 -14.54 46.70 11.94
CA ALA A 21 -13.40 46.07 11.28
C ALA A 21 -12.92 44.82 12.04
N ILE A 22 -12.78 44.89 13.37
CA ILE A 22 -12.36 43.75 14.20
C ILE A 22 -13.42 42.64 14.16
N PHE A 23 -14.70 43.01 14.22
CA PHE A 23 -15.81 42.05 14.13
C PHE A 23 -15.77 41.27 12.82
N ILE A 24 -15.68 41.96 11.67
CA ILE A 24 -15.58 41.33 10.36
C ILE A 24 -14.31 40.48 10.24
N ALA A 25 -13.16 40.98 10.70
CA ALA A 25 -11.90 40.25 10.66
C ALA A 25 -11.95 38.94 11.46
N SER A 26 -12.61 38.94 12.63
CA SER A 26 -12.77 37.74 13.47
C SER A 26 -13.59 36.65 12.78
N ILE A 27 -14.67 37.02 12.08
CA ILE A 27 -15.50 36.07 11.33
C ILE A 27 -14.68 35.43 10.20
N ILE A 28 -13.91 36.24 9.47
CA ILE A 28 -13.05 35.76 8.39
C ILE A 28 -11.99 34.79 8.93
N LEU A 29 -11.35 35.10 10.06
CA LEU A 29 -10.36 34.24 10.68
C LEU A 29 -10.92 32.85 11.02
N VAL A 30 -12.12 32.78 11.60
CA VAL A 30 -12.78 31.50 11.93
C VAL A 30 -13.02 30.68 10.66
N ALA A 31 -13.51 31.32 9.58
CA ALA A 31 -13.72 30.64 8.30
C ALA A 31 -12.39 30.12 7.71
N MET A 32 -11.32 30.91 7.78
CA MET A 32 -10.00 30.50 7.29
C MET A 32 -9.45 29.31 8.07
N VAL A 33 -9.61 29.28 9.40
CA VAL A 33 -9.17 28.15 10.23
C VAL A 33 -9.95 26.88 9.87
N ALA A 34 -11.26 26.97 9.64
CA ALA A 34 -12.06 25.82 9.23
C ALA A 34 -11.58 25.22 7.89
N VAL A 35 -11.28 26.08 6.90
CA VAL A 35 -10.72 25.63 5.62
C VAL A 35 -9.34 25.00 5.82
N PHE A 36 -8.48 25.62 6.63
CA PHE A 36 -7.15 25.11 6.93
C PHE A 36 -7.19 23.72 7.57
N VAL A 37 -8.08 23.50 8.55
CA VAL A 37 -8.27 22.18 9.19
C VAL A 37 -8.75 21.13 8.18
N SER A 38 -9.66 21.50 7.28
CA SER A 38 -10.09 20.60 6.21
C SER A 38 -8.93 20.20 5.29
N MET A 39 -8.12 21.18 4.89
CA MET A 39 -6.94 20.98 4.05
C MET A 39 -5.89 20.09 4.73
N THR A 40 -5.57 20.34 6.01
CA THR A 40 -4.60 19.51 6.75
C THR A 40 -5.07 18.07 6.89
N ASN A 41 -6.35 17.84 7.19
CA ASN A 41 -6.93 16.50 7.25
C ASN A 41 -6.85 15.76 5.90
N ALA A 42 -7.11 16.46 4.79
CA ALA A 42 -6.96 15.89 3.46
C ALA A 42 -5.50 15.51 3.16
N HIS A 43 -4.54 16.36 3.56
CA HIS A 43 -3.12 16.07 3.38
C HIS A 43 -2.65 14.84 4.18
N VAL A 44 -3.10 14.67 5.43
CA VAL A 44 -2.75 13.51 6.25
C VAL A 44 -3.26 12.21 5.60
N LYS A 45 -4.50 12.19 5.11
CA LYS A 45 -5.07 11.03 4.41
C LYS A 45 -4.31 10.70 3.13
N SER A 46 -4.04 11.72 2.30
CA SER A 46 -3.27 11.54 1.06
C SER A 46 -1.87 10.99 1.32
N ARG A 47 -1.21 11.45 2.39
CA ARG A 47 0.11 10.95 2.79
C ARG A 47 0.06 9.48 3.22
N ALA A 48 -0.94 9.08 4.00
CA ALA A 48 -1.10 7.69 4.43
C ALA A 48 -1.26 6.73 3.24
N ILE A 49 -2.09 7.10 2.25
CA ILE A 49 -2.28 6.33 1.01
C ILE A 49 -0.96 6.18 0.24
N LYS A 50 -0.21 7.27 0.06
CA LYS A 50 1.08 7.24 -0.63
C LYS A 50 2.08 6.32 0.06
N THR A 51 2.22 6.43 1.38
CA THR A 51 3.15 5.58 2.15
C THR A 51 2.76 4.11 2.06
N VAL A 52 1.47 3.77 2.08
CA VAL A 52 1.05 2.37 1.92
C VAL A 52 1.31 1.85 0.51
N ALA A 53 1.07 2.64 -0.53
CA ALA A 53 1.40 2.26 -1.90
C ALA A 53 2.92 2.03 -2.10
N GLU A 54 3.75 2.92 -1.56
CA GLU A 54 5.22 2.79 -1.59
C GLU A 54 5.69 1.53 -0.85
N ASN A 55 5.16 1.28 0.36
CA ASN A 55 5.47 0.09 1.13
C ASN A 55 5.03 -1.20 0.42
N ALA A 56 3.85 -1.20 -0.20
CA ALA A 56 3.36 -2.34 -0.97
C ALA A 56 4.22 -2.61 -2.20
N GLN A 57 4.62 -1.57 -2.93
CA GLN A 57 5.53 -1.70 -4.07
C GLN A 57 6.91 -2.22 -3.64
N PHE A 58 7.44 -1.71 -2.52
CA PHE A 58 8.70 -2.19 -1.95
C PHE A 58 8.60 -3.68 -1.56
N ALA A 59 7.50 -4.07 -0.90
CA ALA A 59 7.25 -5.45 -0.52
C ALA A 59 7.18 -6.38 -1.74
N LEU A 60 6.43 -6.00 -2.79
CA LEU A 60 6.33 -6.76 -4.03
C LEU A 60 7.67 -6.89 -4.75
N ASN A 61 8.46 -5.82 -4.79
CA ASN A 61 9.81 -5.85 -5.37
C ASN A 61 10.73 -6.80 -4.60
N SER A 62 10.61 -6.85 -3.26
CA SER A 62 11.36 -7.80 -2.43
C SER A 62 10.95 -9.25 -2.72
N ILE A 63 9.65 -9.53 -2.82
CA ILE A 63 9.13 -10.86 -3.16
C ILE A 63 9.61 -11.26 -4.57
N ALA A 64 9.48 -10.35 -5.53
CA ALA A 64 9.92 -10.56 -6.91
C ALA A 64 11.41 -10.91 -7.00
N LYS A 65 12.25 -10.22 -6.24
CA LYS A 65 13.68 -10.50 -6.16
C LYS A 65 13.94 -11.91 -5.61
N ASP A 66 13.28 -12.29 -4.53
CA ASP A 66 13.45 -13.59 -3.90
C ASP A 66 12.96 -14.72 -4.82
N VAL A 67 11.82 -14.54 -5.48
CA VAL A 67 11.30 -15.49 -6.49
C VAL A 67 12.26 -15.64 -7.68
N ARG A 68 12.88 -14.55 -8.13
CA ARG A 68 13.76 -14.57 -9.31
C ARG A 68 15.08 -15.30 -9.04
N MET A 69 15.59 -15.22 -7.81
CA MET A 69 16.87 -15.82 -7.39
C MET A 69 16.70 -17.16 -6.67
N GLY A 70 15.47 -17.49 -6.27
CA GLY A 70 15.14 -18.68 -5.49
C GLY A 70 14.27 -19.68 -6.23
N LYS A 71 13.85 -20.69 -5.49
CA LYS A 71 12.91 -21.72 -5.90
C LYS A 71 11.56 -21.51 -5.22
N ILE A 72 10.49 -21.68 -5.96
CA ILE A 72 9.13 -21.61 -5.43
C ILE A 72 8.76 -23.01 -4.90
N GLU A 73 8.51 -23.11 -3.60
CA GLU A 73 8.22 -24.36 -2.87
C GLU A 73 6.83 -24.28 -2.20
N THR A 74 5.78 -23.91 -2.93
CA THR A 74 4.45 -23.79 -2.34
C THR A 74 3.78 -25.13 -2.08
N THR A 75 2.92 -25.19 -1.06
CA THR A 75 1.88 -26.21 -1.01
C THR A 75 0.87 -25.89 -2.10
N TYR A 76 0.83 -26.74 -3.10
CA TYR A 76 0.02 -26.57 -4.31
C TYR A 76 -1.48 -26.63 -4.00
N SER A 77 -2.25 -25.68 -4.51
CA SER A 77 -3.68 -25.86 -4.77
C SER A 77 -4.05 -25.26 -6.13
N ASP A 78 -4.14 -26.16 -7.10
CA ASP A 78 -4.83 -26.04 -8.40
C ASP A 78 -5.35 -24.66 -8.81
N GLY A 79 -4.49 -23.78 -9.35
CA GLY A 79 -4.91 -22.49 -9.93
C GLY A 79 -5.59 -21.52 -8.95
N THR A 80 -5.64 -21.86 -7.66
CA THR A 80 -6.32 -21.07 -6.65
C THR A 80 -5.39 -20.03 -6.05
N LYS A 81 -5.98 -18.88 -5.71
CA LYS A 81 -5.30 -17.79 -5.02
C LYS A 81 -4.81 -18.24 -3.65
N GLN A 82 -3.51 -18.13 -3.40
CA GLN A 82 -2.93 -18.42 -2.10
C GLN A 82 -2.76 -17.14 -1.27
N SER A 83 -3.10 -17.22 0.01
CA SER A 83 -2.71 -16.17 0.97
C SER A 83 -1.24 -16.26 1.37
N ARG A 84 -0.60 -17.41 1.13
CA ARG A 84 0.79 -17.67 1.52
C ARG A 84 1.62 -18.27 0.37
N ILE A 85 2.88 -17.88 0.27
CA ILE A 85 3.86 -18.47 -0.66
C ILE A 85 5.17 -18.76 0.07
N ILE A 86 5.86 -19.84 -0.33
CA ILE A 86 7.16 -20.24 0.18
C ILE A 86 8.19 -20.10 -0.95
N VAL A 87 9.29 -19.42 -0.65
CA VAL A 87 10.41 -19.24 -1.55
C VAL A 87 11.69 -19.70 -0.86
N ALA A 88 12.34 -20.72 -1.41
CA ALA A 88 13.66 -21.14 -0.98
C ALA A 88 14.72 -20.28 -1.67
N ARG A 89 15.44 -19.45 -0.91
CA ARG A 89 16.55 -18.65 -1.42
C ARG A 89 17.73 -19.56 -1.76
N ASN A 90 18.60 -19.11 -2.68
CA ASN A 90 19.84 -19.82 -3.02
C ASN A 90 20.83 -19.97 -1.83
N THR A 91 20.59 -19.24 -0.73
CA THR A 91 21.33 -19.39 0.53
C THR A 91 20.93 -20.64 1.34
N GLY A 92 19.88 -21.37 0.92
CA GLY A 92 19.32 -22.51 1.65
C GLY A 92 18.28 -22.13 2.70
N VAL A 93 17.99 -20.84 2.87
CA VAL A 93 16.94 -20.34 3.77
C VAL A 93 15.61 -20.28 3.03
N LYS A 94 14.55 -20.81 3.65
CA LYS A 94 13.18 -20.70 3.16
C LYS A 94 12.51 -19.47 3.76
N VAL A 95 11.75 -18.77 2.93
CA VAL A 95 11.04 -17.54 3.30
C VAL A 95 9.58 -17.69 2.96
N CYS A 96 8.75 -17.36 3.93
CA CYS A 96 7.31 -17.39 3.83
C CYS A 96 6.79 -15.98 3.64
N TYR A 97 5.96 -15.74 2.64
CA TYR A 97 5.21 -14.50 2.53
C TYR A 97 3.74 -14.76 2.76
N GLU A 98 3.08 -13.89 3.53
CA GLU A 98 1.67 -14.03 3.90
C GLU A 98 0.93 -12.71 3.76
N ILE A 99 -0.24 -12.76 3.12
CA ILE A 99 -1.19 -11.65 3.05
C ILE A 99 -2.34 -11.94 4.02
N GLY A 100 -2.46 -11.10 5.04
CA GLY A 100 -3.62 -10.99 5.92
C GLY A 100 -4.51 -9.81 5.55
N ALA A 101 -5.60 -9.63 6.28
CA ALA A 101 -6.58 -8.55 6.02
C ALA A 101 -5.96 -7.14 6.12
N ASP A 102 -5.00 -6.97 7.03
CA ASP A 102 -4.37 -5.68 7.35
C ASP A 102 -2.84 -5.72 7.25
N TYR A 103 -2.25 -6.80 6.71
CA TYR A 103 -0.80 -6.89 6.59
C TYR A 103 -0.35 -7.74 5.40
N LEU A 104 0.85 -7.41 4.90
CA LEU A 104 1.68 -8.30 4.10
C LEU A 104 2.96 -8.51 4.90
N GLY A 105 3.24 -9.75 5.28
CA GLY A 105 4.34 -10.11 6.14
C GLY A 105 5.26 -11.13 5.50
N LEU A 106 6.48 -11.23 6.05
CA LEU A 106 7.40 -12.31 5.74
C LEU A 106 7.87 -13.00 7.02
N ASP A 107 8.15 -14.29 6.95
CA ASP A 107 8.78 -15.07 8.01
C ASP A 107 9.98 -15.83 7.43
N GLU A 108 11.16 -15.62 8.01
CA GLU A 108 12.41 -16.33 7.64
C GLU A 108 12.80 -17.39 8.67
N THR A 109 12.07 -17.48 9.79
CA THR A 109 12.32 -18.40 10.90
C THR A 109 11.56 -19.71 10.77
N ALA A 110 10.39 -19.69 10.13
CA ALA A 110 9.60 -20.90 9.87
C ALA A 110 10.02 -21.53 8.54
N GLY A 111 10.99 -22.44 8.56
CA GLY A 111 11.42 -23.19 7.37
C GLY A 111 10.27 -23.80 6.56
N ASP A 112 9.14 -24.16 7.17
CA ASP A 112 7.99 -24.75 6.48
C ASP A 112 6.72 -23.90 6.53
N CYS A 113 6.83 -22.61 6.91
CA CYS A 113 5.71 -21.68 6.91
C CYS A 113 4.47 -22.15 7.69
N THR A 114 4.69 -22.96 8.72
CA THR A 114 3.63 -23.66 9.48
C THR A 114 2.99 -22.79 10.57
N VAL A 115 3.55 -21.61 10.86
CA VAL A 115 3.06 -20.75 11.95
C VAL A 115 2.91 -19.30 11.47
N ALA A 116 1.69 -18.77 11.51
CA ALA A 116 1.35 -17.38 11.16
C ALA A 116 1.80 -16.33 12.22
N GLY A 117 2.85 -16.63 13.00
CA GLY A 117 3.09 -15.97 14.30
C GLY A 117 4.17 -14.90 14.32
N ASN A 118 5.30 -15.11 13.65
CA ASN A 118 6.49 -14.24 13.73
C ASN A 118 6.74 -13.46 12.44
N LEU A 119 5.66 -12.90 11.89
CA LEU A 119 5.71 -12.18 10.63
C LEU A 119 6.36 -10.80 10.81
N LYS A 120 7.46 -10.56 10.11
CA LYS A 120 7.95 -9.20 9.86
C LYS A 120 7.02 -8.54 8.85
N LYS A 121 6.19 -7.61 9.33
CA LYS A 121 5.25 -6.86 8.48
C LYS A 121 6.02 -5.96 7.50
N LEU A 122 5.93 -6.29 6.21
CA LEU A 122 6.41 -5.45 5.10
C LEU A 122 5.43 -4.32 4.82
N VAL A 123 4.14 -4.63 4.89
CA VAL A 123 3.05 -3.67 4.82
C VAL A 123 2.19 -3.86 6.05
N ASN A 124 1.91 -2.77 6.75
CA ASN A 124 1.04 -2.76 7.91
C ASN A 124 -0.06 -1.71 7.67
N LEU A 125 -1.29 -2.18 7.54
CA LEU A 125 -2.48 -1.38 7.35
C LEU A 125 -3.35 -1.36 8.61
N ALA A 126 -2.86 -1.95 9.72
CA ALA A 126 -3.53 -1.87 11.01
C ALA A 126 -3.81 -0.40 11.43
N THR A 127 -4.65 -0.26 12.45
CA THR A 127 -5.15 1.00 13.05
C THR A 127 -4.36 2.27 12.68
N GLY A 128 -5.01 3.19 11.96
CA GLY A 128 -4.45 4.51 11.64
C GLY A 128 -4.34 4.79 10.13
N THR A 129 -4.31 3.76 9.28
CA THR A 129 -4.34 3.94 7.82
C THR A 129 -5.76 4.01 7.25
N GLY A 130 -6.71 3.36 7.92
CA GLY A 130 -8.08 3.22 7.41
C GLY A 130 -8.12 2.46 6.09
N MET A 131 -7.20 1.51 5.87
CA MET A 131 -7.11 0.70 4.67
C MET A 131 -6.99 -0.78 5.02
N VAL A 132 -7.43 -1.66 4.12
CA VAL A 132 -7.39 -3.12 4.24
C VAL A 132 -7.12 -3.75 2.88
N PHE A 133 -6.54 -4.95 2.87
CA PHE A 133 -6.46 -5.75 1.66
C PHE A 133 -7.83 -6.37 1.33
N ASN A 134 -8.25 -6.26 0.07
CA ASN A 134 -9.35 -7.04 -0.46
C ASN A 134 -8.88 -8.49 -0.64
N LEU A 135 -9.04 -9.33 0.38
CA LEU A 135 -8.61 -10.73 0.35
C LEU A 135 -9.34 -11.59 -0.70
N THR A 136 -10.41 -11.09 -1.32
CA THR A 136 -11.06 -11.78 -2.45
C THR A 136 -10.18 -11.72 -3.70
N ASN A 137 -9.53 -10.57 -3.94
CA ASN A 137 -8.72 -10.34 -5.15
C ASN A 137 -7.21 -10.32 -4.86
N SER A 138 -6.82 -10.05 -3.62
CA SER A 138 -5.42 -10.00 -3.19
C SER A 138 -4.92 -11.39 -2.85
N GLY A 139 -3.78 -11.77 -3.42
CA GLY A 139 -3.13 -13.04 -3.15
C GLY A 139 -2.05 -13.37 -4.16
N PHE A 140 -1.52 -14.57 -4.01
CA PHE A 140 -0.43 -15.10 -4.81
C PHE A 140 -0.91 -16.23 -5.70
N TYR A 141 -0.50 -16.20 -6.96
CA TYR A 141 -0.61 -17.29 -7.90
C TYR A 141 0.80 -17.75 -8.22
N SER A 142 1.08 -19.04 -8.14
CA SER A 142 2.42 -19.52 -8.39
C SER A 142 2.44 -20.94 -8.94
N CYS A 143 3.48 -21.23 -9.70
CA CYS A 143 3.83 -22.55 -10.19
C CYS A 143 5.16 -22.97 -9.57
N PRO A 144 5.23 -24.13 -8.88
CA PRO A 144 6.44 -24.58 -8.19
C PRO A 144 7.57 -24.85 -9.20
N SER A 145 8.82 -24.63 -8.76
CA SER A 145 10.02 -24.80 -9.61
C SER A 145 10.68 -26.18 -9.50
N SER A 146 10.24 -27.02 -8.57
CA SER A 146 10.66 -28.42 -8.43
C SER A 146 9.42 -29.31 -8.36
N LEU A 147 9.29 -30.24 -9.30
CA LEU A 147 8.18 -31.18 -9.41
C LEU A 147 8.57 -32.53 -8.79
N ASP A 148 8.09 -32.83 -7.58
CA ASP A 148 7.93 -34.23 -7.10
C ASP A 148 6.48 -34.71 -7.22
N ILE A 149 5.57 -33.88 -7.74
CA ILE A 149 4.15 -34.20 -7.86
C ILE A 149 3.59 -33.62 -9.16
N ALA A 150 2.79 -34.42 -9.85
CA ALA A 150 2.20 -34.12 -11.16
C ALA A 150 1.34 -32.83 -11.12
N ALA A 151 1.94 -31.69 -11.51
CA ALA A 151 1.26 -30.41 -11.61
C ALA A 151 0.41 -30.35 -12.89
N LEU A 152 -0.86 -30.74 -12.79
CA LEU A 152 -1.80 -30.69 -13.92
C LEU A 152 -2.43 -29.29 -14.13
N ALA A 153 -2.17 -28.29 -13.28
CA ALA A 153 -2.82 -26.98 -13.41
C ALA A 153 -1.90 -25.76 -13.28
N CYS A 154 -0.68 -25.87 -13.77
CA CYS A 154 -0.02 -24.70 -14.33
C CYS A 154 -0.57 -24.47 -15.74
N PRO A 155 -0.73 -23.21 -16.23
CA PRO A 155 -1.30 -22.91 -17.55
C PRO A 155 -0.49 -23.42 -18.77
N SER A 156 0.42 -24.38 -18.56
CA SER A 156 0.91 -25.27 -19.60
C SER A 156 1.10 -26.67 -19.00
N GLY A 157 0.13 -27.56 -19.23
CA GLY A 157 0.29 -28.98 -18.94
C GLY A 157 1.63 -29.48 -19.49
N GLY A 158 2.42 -30.17 -18.67
CA GLY A 158 3.70 -30.70 -19.11
C GLY A 158 4.47 -31.36 -17.98
N THR A 159 4.85 -32.59 -18.28
CA THR A 159 5.59 -33.56 -17.48
C THR A 159 6.94 -33.05 -16.99
N SER A 160 7.32 -33.58 -15.83
CA SER A 160 8.62 -33.50 -15.14
C SER A 160 9.81 -33.14 -16.04
N GLY A 161 10.28 -31.91 -15.92
CA GLY A 161 11.47 -31.36 -16.58
C GLY A 161 11.66 -29.93 -16.08
N LYS A 162 12.91 -29.49 -15.88
CA LYS A 162 13.29 -28.19 -15.27
C LYS A 162 12.47 -27.03 -15.84
N ARG A 163 11.37 -26.65 -15.18
CA ARG A 163 10.52 -25.51 -15.56
C ARG A 163 10.86 -24.30 -14.72
N ARG A 164 10.92 -23.15 -15.39
CA ARG A 164 10.96 -21.83 -14.74
C ARG A 164 9.68 -21.66 -13.93
N GLY A 165 9.81 -21.49 -12.62
CA GLY A 165 8.67 -21.13 -11.77
C GLY A 165 8.01 -19.84 -12.28
N TRP A 166 6.70 -19.74 -12.17
CA TRP A 166 5.94 -18.54 -12.46
C TRP A 166 5.28 -18.05 -11.18
N PHE A 167 5.20 -16.73 -11.02
CA PHE A 167 4.65 -16.07 -9.87
C PHE A 167 3.89 -14.81 -10.30
N GLU A 168 2.70 -14.64 -9.75
CA GLU A 168 1.92 -13.42 -9.85
C GLU A 168 1.42 -13.06 -8.45
N ALA A 169 1.64 -11.81 -8.05
CA ALA A 169 1.02 -11.25 -6.87
C ALA A 169 0.04 -10.17 -7.29
N ASN A 170 -1.19 -10.30 -6.80
CA ASN A 170 -2.21 -9.29 -6.91
C ASN A 170 -2.42 -8.70 -5.52
N LEU A 171 -2.30 -7.38 -5.39
CA LEU A 171 -2.65 -6.64 -4.20
C LEU A 171 -3.71 -5.62 -4.57
N GLU A 172 -4.84 -5.68 -3.89
CA GLU A 172 -5.90 -4.70 -3.98
C GLU A 172 -6.13 -4.14 -2.58
N ILE A 173 -5.84 -2.85 -2.41
CA ILE A 173 -5.99 -2.15 -1.14
C ILE A 173 -7.22 -1.25 -1.25
N LEU A 174 -8.14 -1.46 -0.33
CA LEU A 174 -9.38 -0.71 -0.19
C LEU A 174 -9.33 0.14 1.09
N PRO A 175 -9.94 1.32 1.11
CA PRO A 175 -10.20 2.00 2.37
C PRO A 175 -11.22 1.22 3.19
N GLN A 176 -10.97 1.11 4.49
CA GLN A 176 -11.85 0.50 5.46
C GLN A 176 -13.04 1.43 5.72
N THR A 177 -14.17 1.16 5.08
CA THR A 177 -15.37 1.97 5.20
C THR A 177 -15.97 1.83 6.61
N ALA A 178 -15.83 2.88 7.42
CA ALA A 178 -16.71 3.09 8.57
C ALA A 178 -17.77 4.13 8.17
N GLY A 179 -18.84 3.67 7.52
CA GLY A 179 -20.02 4.48 7.18
C GLY A 179 -19.93 5.22 5.84
N THR A 180 -20.89 4.90 4.96
CA THR A 180 -21.36 5.64 3.76
C THR A 180 -20.31 6.18 2.79
N GLU A 181 -20.24 5.51 1.64
CA GLU A 181 -20.05 6.10 0.31
C GLU A 181 -19.01 7.22 0.21
N MET A 182 -17.74 6.81 0.19
CA MET A 182 -16.79 7.51 -0.68
C MET A 182 -16.36 6.48 -1.71
N GLU A 183 -16.80 6.67 -2.95
CA GLU A 183 -16.29 5.98 -4.14
C GLU A 183 -14.79 6.29 -4.20
N THR A 184 -14.00 5.43 -3.56
CA THR A 184 -12.57 5.59 -3.42
C THR A 184 -11.95 4.53 -4.26
N GLU A 185 -11.27 4.96 -5.31
CA GLU A 185 -10.65 4.06 -6.27
C GLU A 185 -9.68 3.13 -5.52
N PRO A 186 -9.83 1.80 -5.68
CA PRO A 186 -8.92 0.85 -5.05
C PRO A 186 -7.51 1.04 -5.57
N ILE A 187 -6.52 0.95 -4.68
CA ILE A 187 -5.12 0.87 -5.11
C ILE A 187 -4.90 -0.57 -5.58
N ARG A 188 -4.69 -0.75 -6.88
CA ARG A 188 -4.39 -2.04 -7.50
C ARG A 188 -2.91 -2.09 -7.87
N ILE A 189 -2.19 -3.05 -7.29
CA ILE A 189 -0.79 -3.30 -7.62
C ILE A 189 -0.67 -4.77 -7.99
N GLN A 190 -0.21 -5.03 -9.21
CA GLN A 190 0.02 -6.37 -9.73
C GLN A 190 1.48 -6.49 -10.13
N THR A 191 2.12 -7.60 -9.77
CA THR A 191 3.45 -7.93 -10.27
C THR A 191 3.48 -9.36 -10.76
N ILE A 192 4.08 -9.57 -11.94
CA ILE A 192 4.29 -10.90 -12.54
C ILE A 192 5.79 -11.13 -12.68
N VAL A 193 6.25 -12.27 -12.22
CA VAL A 193 7.67 -12.62 -12.14
C VAL A 193 7.85 -14.09 -12.53
N SER A 194 8.94 -14.39 -13.23
CA SER A 194 9.37 -15.76 -13.49
C SER A 194 10.71 -16.03 -12.83
N SER A 195 10.82 -17.19 -12.19
CA SER A 195 12.07 -17.68 -11.58
C SER A 195 13.08 -18.04 -12.67
N ARG A 196 14.36 -17.70 -12.44
CA ARG A 196 15.47 -18.09 -13.32
C ARG A 196 15.99 -19.47 -12.91
N ASP A 197 16.13 -20.36 -13.89
CA ASP A 197 16.80 -21.64 -13.69
C ASP A 197 18.31 -21.41 -13.57
N TYR A 198 18.83 -21.43 -12.34
CA TYR A 198 20.25 -21.55 -12.07
C TYR A 198 20.59 -23.04 -12.06
N GLY A 199 20.85 -23.58 -13.24
CA GLY A 199 21.18 -24.99 -13.41
C GLY A 199 22.30 -25.42 -12.46
N ARG A 200 22.01 -26.44 -11.65
CA ARG A 200 23.00 -27.40 -11.17
C ARG A 200 22.85 -28.69 -11.96
#